data_AF-A0A7V6BE35-F1
#
_entry.id   AF-A0A7V6BE35-F1
#
_cell.length_a   1.000
_cell.length_b   1.000
_cell.length_c   1.000
_cell.angle_alpha   90.00
_cell.angle_beta   90.00
_cell.angle_gamma   90.00
#
_symmetry.space_group_name_H-M   'P 1'
#
loop_
_entity.id
_entity.type
_entity.pdbx_description
1 polymer ?
#
loop_
_entity_poly.entity_id
_entity_poly.type
_entity_poly.pdbx_seq_one_letter_code
_entity_poly.pdbx_strand_id
1 'polypeptide(L)'
;MLRTGLIGPHDPIALPILMDYEDNLYLSDQFGYPWSKYGKSWFSCGGFSMQPNLLCSPHPYLLRDEIKHFLRAFFNAFASCYYTDTQMLCEHPLPDLGDWRGDHFKSSDESNAAYWLRLMFIDDDREDDLLRLGMAIPRAWFQNGQEISINNAPTHFGLVSLKYISNVSDGYITAHLKLLGRQTPKSIIIRFRHPNESKILRAELNNKSYSNFNPEKEWVILDQVSNESIIKVFYQ
;
A
#
# COMPACT_ATOMS: atom_id res chain seq x y z
N MET A 1 -2.19 -0.61 18.89
CA MET A 1 -1.98 0.76 19.41
C MET A 1 -1.96 1.80 18.29
N LEU A 2 -1.07 1.67 17.30
CA LEU A 2 -1.05 2.57 16.13
C LEU A 2 -2.35 2.54 15.31
N ARG A 3 -2.82 1.33 14.97
CA ARG A 3 -4.08 1.16 14.22
C ARG A 3 -5.30 1.74 14.95
N THR A 4 -5.29 1.73 16.28
CA THR A 4 -6.43 2.18 17.10
C THR A 4 -6.34 3.67 17.45
N GLY A 5 -5.34 4.40 16.93
CA GLY A 5 -5.14 5.82 17.24
C GLY A 5 -4.62 6.11 18.66
N LEU A 6 -4.40 5.09 19.50
CA LEU A 6 -3.92 5.27 20.88
C LEU A 6 -2.51 5.88 20.91
N ILE A 7 -1.69 5.53 19.93
CA ILE A 7 -0.36 6.11 19.70
C ILE A 7 -0.39 6.66 18.28
N GLY A 8 0.02 7.92 18.11
CA GLY A 8 0.10 8.53 16.79
C GLY A 8 1.16 7.84 15.92
N PRO A 9 0.99 7.79 14.59
CA PRO A 9 1.95 7.12 13.71
C PRO A 9 3.36 7.68 13.80
N HIS A 10 3.51 8.97 14.13
CA HIS A 10 4.81 9.66 14.28
C HIS A 10 5.20 9.91 15.74
N ASP A 11 4.52 9.29 16.71
CA ASP A 11 4.92 9.36 18.11
C ASP A 11 6.34 8.77 18.29
N PRO A 12 7.21 9.37 19.12
CA PRO A 12 8.55 8.84 19.39
C PRO A 12 8.60 7.36 19.80
N ILE A 13 7.56 6.82 20.44
CA ILE A 13 7.52 5.40 20.83
C ILE A 13 7.06 4.46 19.70
N ALA A 14 6.41 4.98 18.66
CA ALA A 14 5.85 4.17 17.58
C ALA A 14 6.93 3.38 16.84
N LEU A 15 8.01 4.05 16.44
CA LEU A 15 9.06 3.45 15.63
C LEU A 15 9.86 2.38 16.40
N PRO A 16 10.31 2.62 17.65
CA PRO A 16 10.94 1.57 18.46
C PRO A 16 10.09 0.31 18.61
N ILE A 17 8.77 0.44 18.78
CA ILE A 17 7.88 -0.73 18.85
C ILE A 17 7.89 -1.51 17.54
N LEU A 18 7.75 -0.83 16.39
CA LEU A 18 7.77 -1.50 15.08
C LEU A 18 9.10 -2.21 14.83
N MET A 19 10.22 -1.55 15.12
CA MET A 19 11.56 -2.10 14.96
C MET A 19 11.82 -3.28 15.90
N ASP A 20 11.39 -3.23 17.16
CA ASP A 20 11.57 -4.35 18.09
C ASP A 20 10.82 -5.61 17.62
N TYR A 21 9.62 -5.44 17.05
CA TYR A 21 8.90 -6.56 16.45
C TYR A 21 9.62 -7.13 15.23
N GLU A 22 10.05 -6.30 14.27
CA GLU A 22 10.67 -6.80 13.03
C GLU A 22 12.10 -7.31 13.24
N ASP A 23 12.91 -6.64 14.06
CA ASP A 23 14.34 -6.92 14.18
C ASP A 23 14.67 -7.85 15.35
N ASN A 24 13.76 -8.03 16.32
CA ASN A 24 13.98 -8.93 17.46
C ASN A 24 12.92 -10.03 17.56
N LEU A 25 11.65 -9.68 17.81
CA LEU A 25 10.63 -10.69 18.13
C LEU A 25 10.37 -11.62 16.95
N TYR A 26 10.10 -11.09 15.76
CA TYR A 26 9.86 -11.88 14.56
C TYR A 26 11.10 -12.61 14.01
N LEU A 27 12.28 -12.36 14.59
CA LEU A 27 13.50 -13.13 14.36
C LEU A 27 13.77 -14.16 15.48
N SER A 28 12.72 -14.60 16.16
CA SER A 28 12.76 -15.69 17.15
C SER A 28 11.82 -16.84 16.77
N ASP A 29 12.09 -18.03 17.30
CA ASP A 29 11.23 -19.21 17.14
C ASP A 29 9.82 -19.02 17.70
N GLN A 30 9.64 -18.10 18.65
CA GLN A 30 8.37 -17.90 19.33
C GLN A 30 7.38 -17.07 18.51
N PHE A 31 7.85 -16.09 17.72
CA PHE A 31 6.96 -15.13 17.05
C PHE A 31 7.07 -15.14 15.52
N GLY A 32 8.12 -15.74 14.95
CA GLY A 32 8.36 -15.70 13.51
C GLY A 32 9.42 -16.70 13.08
N TYR A 33 10.47 -16.18 12.46
CA TYR A 33 11.43 -16.93 11.67
C TYR A 33 12.84 -16.56 12.11
N PRO A 34 13.56 -17.44 12.82
CA PRO A 34 14.81 -17.07 13.46
C PRO A 34 15.93 -16.80 12.45
N TRP A 35 16.82 -15.88 12.81
CA TRP A 35 18.03 -15.59 12.03
C TRP A 35 18.84 -16.87 11.75
N SER A 36 18.94 -17.78 12.73
CA SER A 36 19.68 -19.04 12.63
C SER A 36 19.24 -19.91 11.44
N LYS A 37 17.99 -19.75 10.99
CA LYS A 37 17.39 -20.53 9.90
C LYS A 37 17.66 -19.92 8.52
N TYR A 38 17.54 -18.61 8.38
CA TYR A 38 17.60 -17.93 7.08
C TYR A 38 18.90 -17.14 6.83
N GLY A 39 19.73 -16.95 7.86
CA GLY A 39 21.03 -16.30 7.78
C GLY A 39 20.97 -14.97 7.02
N LYS A 40 21.74 -14.85 5.93
CA LYS A 40 21.80 -13.63 5.10
C LYS A 40 20.46 -13.26 4.45
N SER A 41 19.53 -14.20 4.32
CA SER A 41 18.20 -13.98 3.71
C SER A 41 17.14 -13.56 4.73
N TRP A 42 17.49 -13.35 6.01
CA TRP A 42 16.56 -12.97 7.07
C TRP A 42 15.64 -11.79 6.68
N PHE A 43 16.17 -10.80 5.93
CA PHE A 43 15.39 -9.62 5.55
C PHE A 43 14.25 -9.96 4.57
N SER A 44 14.39 -11.03 3.78
CA SER A 44 13.36 -11.49 2.86
C SER A 44 12.51 -12.63 3.43
N CYS A 45 13.06 -13.41 4.36
CA CYS A 45 12.45 -14.65 4.89
C CYS A 45 12.05 -14.55 6.37
N GLY A 46 12.19 -13.39 7.00
CA GLY A 46 11.86 -13.15 8.39
C GLY A 46 11.56 -11.69 8.67
N GLY A 47 11.49 -11.30 9.93
CA GLY A 47 11.08 -9.95 10.34
C GLY A 47 9.61 -9.65 10.04
N PHE A 48 8.78 -10.69 10.04
CA PHE A 48 7.32 -10.66 10.06
C PHE A 48 6.82 -11.89 10.83
N SER A 49 5.58 -11.83 11.31
CA SER A 49 5.02 -12.88 12.17
C SER A 49 4.80 -14.20 11.44
N MET A 50 4.92 -15.31 12.16
CA MET A 50 4.43 -16.64 11.73
C MET A 50 2.90 -16.73 11.60
N GLN A 51 2.16 -15.66 11.90
CA GLN A 51 0.77 -15.44 11.51
C GLN A 51 0.71 -14.16 10.65
N PRO A 52 1.20 -14.24 9.41
CA PRO A 52 1.61 -13.08 8.62
C PRO A 52 0.48 -12.09 8.33
N ASN A 53 -0.77 -12.58 8.18
CA ASN A 53 -1.93 -11.75 7.88
C ASN A 53 -2.85 -11.50 9.08
N LEU A 54 -2.57 -12.09 10.25
CA LEU A 54 -3.36 -11.82 11.45
C LEU A 54 -3.02 -10.45 12.03
N LEU A 55 -1.73 -10.12 12.09
CA LEU A 55 -1.23 -8.88 12.68
C LEU A 55 -1.20 -7.76 11.65
N CYS A 56 -1.59 -6.55 12.06
CA CYS A 56 -1.75 -5.40 11.16
C CYS A 56 -0.43 -4.70 10.82
N SER A 57 0.62 -5.46 10.51
CA SER A 57 1.99 -4.97 10.32
C SER A 57 2.14 -3.95 9.18
N PRO A 58 1.43 -4.06 8.03
CA PRO A 58 1.57 -3.08 6.96
C PRO A 58 1.02 -1.69 7.31
N HIS A 59 -0.12 -1.61 8.01
CA HIS A 59 -0.85 -0.37 8.29
C HIS A 59 0.01 0.78 8.87
N PRO A 60 0.80 0.56 9.94
CA PRO A 60 1.69 1.57 10.49
C PRO A 60 2.58 2.26 9.45
N TYR A 61 3.16 1.49 8.52
CA TYR A 61 4.04 2.03 7.50
C TYR A 61 3.32 2.92 6.50
N LEU A 62 2.07 2.58 6.14
CA LEU A 62 1.26 3.46 5.29
C LEU A 62 0.93 4.77 5.99
N LEU A 63 0.54 4.71 7.27
CA LEU A 63 0.24 5.90 8.06
C LEU A 63 1.44 6.85 8.15
N ARG A 64 2.64 6.28 8.20
CA ARG A 64 3.94 6.99 8.28
C ARG A 64 4.53 7.40 6.92
N ASP A 65 3.89 7.06 5.80
CA ASP A 65 4.43 7.25 4.44
C ASP A 65 5.74 6.48 4.16
N GLU A 66 5.96 5.36 4.86
CA GLU A 66 7.11 4.46 4.75
C GLU A 66 6.83 3.33 3.74
N ILE A 67 6.52 3.71 2.50
CA ILE A 67 5.92 2.81 1.49
C ILE A 67 6.76 1.56 1.16
N LYS A 68 8.09 1.64 1.22
CA LYS A 68 8.97 0.47 1.00
C LYS A 68 8.74 -0.61 2.07
N HIS A 69 8.53 -0.20 3.32
CA HIS A 69 8.23 -1.10 4.43
C HIS A 69 6.80 -1.65 4.35
N PHE A 70 5.82 -0.81 3.97
CA PHE A 70 4.45 -1.28 3.69
C PHE A 70 4.45 -2.41 2.65
N LEU A 71 5.16 -2.21 1.52
CA LEU A 71 5.23 -3.19 0.45
C LEU A 71 5.95 -4.46 0.88
N ARG A 72 7.06 -4.35 1.62
CA ARG A 72 7.75 -5.51 2.19
C ARG A 72 6.82 -6.31 3.11
N ALA A 73 6.17 -5.64 4.06
CA ALA A 73 5.26 -6.28 5.01
C ALA A 73 4.12 -7.00 4.29
N PHE A 74 3.49 -6.35 3.29
CA PHE A 74 2.41 -6.97 2.51
C PHE A 74 2.90 -8.16 1.68
N PHE A 75 3.94 -7.99 0.85
CA PHE A 75 4.34 -9.04 -0.09
C PHE A 75 5.01 -10.23 0.62
N ASN A 76 5.78 -10.01 1.69
CA ASN A 76 6.32 -11.11 2.48
C ASN A 76 5.19 -11.91 3.14
N ALA A 77 4.22 -11.21 3.74
CA ALA A 77 3.05 -11.86 4.33
C ALA A 77 2.29 -12.69 3.28
N PHE A 78 1.91 -12.08 2.15
CA PHE A 78 1.19 -12.78 1.08
C PHE A 78 1.98 -13.98 0.53
N ALA A 79 3.25 -13.79 0.16
CA ALA A 79 4.07 -14.84 -0.43
C ALA A 79 4.33 -16.01 0.54
N SER A 80 4.38 -15.74 1.85
CA SER A 80 4.63 -16.80 2.84
C SER A 80 3.48 -17.79 2.98
N CYS A 81 2.24 -17.38 2.73
CA CYS A 81 1.05 -18.19 3.03
C CYS A 81 0.12 -18.43 1.84
N TYR A 82 0.35 -17.82 0.68
CA TYR A 82 -0.47 -18.03 -0.51
C TYR A 82 -0.13 -19.34 -1.23
N TYR A 83 -1.11 -20.22 -1.36
CA TYR A 83 -1.02 -21.50 -2.05
C TYR A 83 -1.67 -21.40 -3.42
N THR A 84 -0.91 -21.61 -4.49
CA THR A 84 -1.39 -21.42 -5.88
C THR A 84 -2.34 -22.49 -6.37
N ASP A 85 -2.25 -23.71 -5.81
CA ASP A 85 -3.07 -24.87 -6.16
C ASP A 85 -4.50 -24.74 -5.63
N THR A 86 -4.68 -24.13 -4.46
CA THR A 86 -5.98 -23.87 -3.85
C THR A 86 -6.45 -22.42 -4.03
N GLN A 87 -5.53 -21.50 -4.33
CA GLN A 87 -5.73 -20.04 -4.34
C GLN A 87 -6.14 -19.47 -2.97
N MET A 88 -5.58 -20.03 -1.88
CA MET A 88 -5.96 -19.69 -0.50
C MET A 88 -4.73 -19.28 0.33
N LEU A 89 -4.98 -18.65 1.49
CA LEU A 89 -3.94 -18.26 2.45
C LEU A 89 -3.99 -19.12 3.73
N CYS A 90 -2.89 -19.78 4.07
CA CYS A 90 -2.79 -20.56 5.31
C CYS A 90 -2.63 -19.67 6.55
N GLU A 91 -3.03 -20.17 7.74
CA GLU A 91 -2.85 -19.42 8.99
C GLU A 91 -1.37 -19.31 9.41
N HIS A 92 -0.65 -20.43 9.45
CA HIS A 92 0.74 -20.48 9.88
C HIS A 92 1.63 -21.12 8.80
N PRO A 93 2.57 -20.38 8.20
CA PRO A 93 3.60 -20.96 7.34
C PRO A 93 4.73 -21.56 8.19
N LEU A 94 4.45 -22.74 8.75
CA LEU A 94 5.31 -23.45 9.69
C LEU A 94 5.36 -24.94 9.36
N PRO A 95 6.48 -25.64 9.66
CA PRO A 95 7.69 -25.12 10.31
C PRO A 95 8.58 -24.25 9.39
N ASP A 96 8.46 -24.40 8.07
CA ASP A 96 9.20 -23.61 7.08
C ASP A 96 8.27 -22.73 6.24
N LEU A 97 8.85 -21.71 5.60
CA LEU A 97 8.14 -20.97 4.56
C LEU A 97 7.76 -21.92 3.42
N GLY A 98 6.47 -21.93 3.05
CA GLY A 98 5.93 -22.88 2.08
C GLY A 98 5.36 -24.17 2.70
N ASP A 99 5.53 -24.39 4.00
CA ASP A 99 4.73 -25.35 4.76
C ASP A 99 3.48 -24.68 5.34
N TRP A 100 2.59 -25.47 5.95
CA TRP A 100 1.43 -24.96 6.67
C TRP A 100 1.17 -25.73 7.97
N ARG A 101 0.61 -25.01 8.94
CA ARG A 101 0.09 -25.54 10.19
C ARG A 101 -1.16 -24.77 10.61
N GLY A 102 -2.03 -25.41 11.39
CA GLY A 102 -3.27 -24.78 11.88
C GLY A 102 -4.37 -24.85 10.83
N ASP A 103 -5.25 -23.86 10.82
CA ASP A 103 -6.33 -23.82 9.84
C ASP A 103 -5.76 -23.64 8.44
N HIS A 104 -6.14 -24.56 7.55
CA HIS A 104 -5.72 -24.51 6.15
C HIS A 104 -6.28 -23.25 5.46
N PHE A 105 -7.40 -22.74 5.97
CA PHE A 105 -8.15 -21.62 5.41
C PHE A 105 -8.57 -20.67 6.54
N LYS A 106 -8.14 -19.40 6.45
CA LYS A 106 -8.48 -18.42 7.46
C LYS A 106 -9.03 -17.15 6.82
N SER A 107 -10.35 -17.04 6.77
CA SER A 107 -11.04 -15.93 6.10
C SER A 107 -10.65 -14.54 6.62
N SER A 108 -10.25 -14.42 7.89
CA SER A 108 -9.72 -13.15 8.42
C SER A 108 -8.41 -12.72 7.76
N ASP A 109 -7.54 -13.68 7.46
CA ASP A 109 -6.22 -13.46 6.87
C ASP A 109 -6.36 -13.11 5.38
N GLU A 110 -7.27 -13.78 4.69
CA GLU A 110 -7.67 -13.43 3.33
C GLU A 110 -8.29 -12.03 3.26
N SER A 111 -9.15 -11.68 4.23
CA SER A 111 -9.76 -10.36 4.34
C SER A 111 -8.71 -9.27 4.56
N ASN A 112 -7.72 -9.51 5.44
CA ASN A 112 -6.62 -8.58 5.67
C ASN A 112 -5.73 -8.42 4.44
N ALA A 113 -5.37 -9.51 3.76
CA ALA A 113 -4.59 -9.43 2.52
C ALA A 113 -5.33 -8.63 1.43
N ALA A 114 -6.63 -8.90 1.21
CA ALA A 114 -7.45 -8.14 0.26
C ALA A 114 -7.56 -6.66 0.65
N TYR A 115 -7.74 -6.36 1.94
CA TYR A 115 -7.81 -5.00 2.44
C TYR A 115 -6.48 -4.25 2.28
N TRP A 116 -5.34 -4.85 2.61
CA TRP A 116 -4.03 -4.23 2.41
C TRP A 116 -3.70 -4.01 0.94
N LEU A 117 -4.09 -4.93 0.06
CA LEU A 117 -4.02 -4.71 -1.38
C LEU A 117 -4.85 -3.49 -1.80
N ARG A 118 -6.09 -3.36 -1.29
CA ARG A 118 -6.92 -2.16 -1.52
C ARG A 118 -6.23 -0.89 -1.02
N LEU A 119 -5.56 -0.92 0.14
CA LEU A 119 -4.85 0.24 0.70
C LEU A 119 -3.69 0.75 -0.18
N MET A 120 -3.15 -0.07 -1.09
CA MET A 120 -2.22 0.42 -2.11
C MET A 120 -2.86 1.50 -2.97
N PHE A 121 -4.15 1.33 -3.27
CA PHE A 121 -4.93 2.19 -4.16
C PHE A 121 -5.72 3.27 -3.43
N ILE A 122 -6.32 2.95 -2.29
CA ILE A 122 -7.27 3.81 -1.59
C ILE A 122 -7.02 3.77 -0.11
N ASP A 123 -6.69 4.93 0.45
CA ASP A 123 -6.54 5.17 1.87
C ASP A 123 -7.51 6.28 2.29
N ASP A 124 -8.63 5.84 2.86
CA ASP A 124 -9.79 6.63 3.25
C ASP A 124 -10.16 6.42 4.74
N ASP A 125 -9.29 5.79 5.50
CA ASP A 125 -9.57 5.28 6.86
C ASP A 125 -8.78 6.04 7.94
N ARG A 126 -8.52 7.34 7.72
CA ARG A 126 -7.69 8.18 8.60
C ARG A 126 -8.46 9.13 9.52
N GLU A 127 -9.75 8.90 9.75
CA GLU A 127 -10.63 9.81 10.53
C GLU A 127 -10.51 11.29 10.09
N ASP A 128 -10.29 11.54 8.80
CA ASP A 128 -10.20 12.87 8.19
C ASP A 128 -10.96 12.96 6.86
N ASP A 129 -11.19 14.19 6.38
CA ASP A 129 -11.93 14.46 5.14
C ASP A 129 -11.04 14.39 3.87
N LEU A 130 -9.96 13.58 3.90
CA LEU A 130 -8.99 13.45 2.81
C LEU A 130 -9.05 12.06 2.19
N LEU A 131 -9.39 12.00 0.90
CA LEU A 131 -9.28 10.76 0.12
C LEU A 131 -7.87 10.66 -0.46
N ARG A 132 -7.12 9.63 -0.08
CA ARG A 132 -5.76 9.39 -0.58
C ARG A 132 -5.76 8.23 -1.57
N LEU A 133 -5.16 8.45 -2.73
CA LEU A 133 -5.23 7.55 -3.88
C LEU A 133 -3.83 7.20 -4.41
N GLY A 134 -3.62 5.92 -4.72
CA GLY A 134 -2.37 5.39 -5.27
C GLY A 134 -1.16 5.46 -4.34
N MET A 135 -1.38 5.57 -3.02
CA MET A 135 -0.34 5.88 -2.04
C MET A 135 0.79 4.85 -2.00
N ALA A 136 0.45 3.56 -2.14
CA ALA A 136 1.39 2.45 -1.95
C ALA A 136 1.50 1.52 -3.16
N ILE A 137 0.98 1.89 -4.34
CA ILE A 137 1.12 1.09 -5.57
C ILE A 137 2.61 0.84 -5.89
N PRO A 138 3.06 -0.40 -6.12
CA PRO A 138 4.46 -0.69 -6.44
C PRO A 138 4.99 0.10 -7.65
N ARG A 139 6.21 0.65 -7.55
CA ARG A 139 6.88 1.32 -8.69
C ARG A 139 7.01 0.42 -9.91
N ALA A 140 7.22 -0.88 -9.69
CA ALA A 140 7.30 -1.88 -10.75
C ALA A 140 6.00 -2.00 -11.58
N TRP A 141 4.86 -1.60 -11.03
CA TRP A 141 3.59 -1.60 -11.77
C TRP A 141 3.46 -0.37 -12.67
N PHE A 142 4.26 0.68 -12.44
CA PHE A 142 4.31 1.88 -13.28
C PHE A 142 5.36 1.80 -14.40
N GLN A 143 5.86 0.61 -14.75
CA GLN A 143 6.74 0.46 -15.92
C GLN A 143 6.03 0.92 -17.21
N ASN A 144 6.80 1.26 -18.24
CA ASN A 144 6.23 1.77 -19.48
C ASN A 144 5.21 0.79 -20.10
N GLY A 145 4.08 1.32 -20.56
CA GLY A 145 2.99 0.55 -21.17
C GLY A 145 2.10 -0.19 -20.18
N GLN A 146 2.37 -0.10 -18.88
CA GLN A 146 1.53 -0.74 -17.86
C GLN A 146 0.25 0.07 -17.60
N GLU A 147 -0.82 -0.66 -17.34
CA GLU A 147 -2.08 -0.12 -16.83
C GLU A 147 -2.39 -0.75 -15.48
N ILE A 148 -2.85 0.06 -14.53
CA ILE A 148 -3.17 -0.39 -13.18
C ILE A 148 -4.50 0.23 -12.78
N SER A 149 -5.44 -0.54 -12.26
CA SER A 149 -6.74 0.00 -11.89
C SER A 149 -7.40 -0.68 -10.70
N ILE A 150 -8.22 0.10 -10.00
CA ILE A 150 -9.25 -0.37 -9.09
C ILE A 150 -10.59 0.21 -9.55
N ASN A 151 -11.65 -0.59 -9.58
CA ASN A 151 -12.95 -0.20 -10.12
C ASN A 151 -14.04 -0.32 -9.06
N ASN A 152 -14.89 0.69 -8.96
CA ASN A 152 -16.05 0.75 -8.04
C ASN A 152 -15.72 0.33 -6.61
N ALA A 153 -14.54 0.70 -6.10
CA ALA A 153 -14.15 0.36 -4.74
C ALA A 153 -14.96 1.20 -3.75
N PRO A 154 -15.58 0.56 -2.74
CA PRO A 154 -16.32 1.29 -1.72
C PRO A 154 -15.37 2.08 -0.81
N THR A 155 -15.77 3.31 -0.50
CA THR A 155 -15.08 4.23 0.41
C THR A 155 -16.09 4.96 1.28
N HIS A 156 -15.63 5.66 2.32
CA HIS A 156 -16.48 6.56 3.11
C HIS A 156 -17.16 7.67 2.26
N PHE A 157 -16.58 8.02 1.12
CA PHE A 157 -17.08 9.05 0.20
C PHE A 157 -18.03 8.51 -0.89
N GLY A 158 -18.14 7.19 -1.03
CA GLY A 158 -18.90 6.51 -2.10
C GLY A 158 -18.02 5.58 -2.92
N LEU A 159 -18.39 5.29 -4.17
CA LEU A 159 -17.60 4.41 -5.03
C LEU A 159 -16.50 5.21 -5.74
N VAL A 160 -15.29 4.67 -5.72
CA VAL A 160 -14.12 5.25 -6.40
C VAL A 160 -13.61 4.27 -7.44
N SER A 161 -13.38 4.75 -8.65
CA SER A 161 -12.59 4.05 -9.66
C SER A 161 -11.37 4.88 -10.01
N LEU A 162 -10.21 4.23 -10.05
CA LEU A 162 -8.93 4.86 -10.35
C LEU A 162 -8.18 3.98 -11.34
N LYS A 163 -7.76 4.55 -12.47
CA LYS A 163 -6.91 3.89 -13.45
C LYS A 163 -5.68 4.74 -13.73
N TYR A 164 -4.51 4.13 -13.64
CA TYR A 164 -3.27 4.69 -14.15
C TYR A 164 -2.92 4.09 -15.51
N ILE A 165 -2.37 4.93 -16.39
CA ILE A 165 -1.77 4.55 -17.67
C ILE A 165 -0.35 5.11 -17.66
N SER A 166 0.65 4.22 -17.72
CA SER A 166 2.05 4.60 -17.65
C SER A 166 2.66 4.74 -19.05
N ASN A 167 3.01 5.96 -19.43
CA ASN A 167 3.70 6.31 -20.67
C ASN A 167 5.07 6.93 -20.35
N VAL A 168 5.80 6.31 -19.42
CA VAL A 168 7.07 6.89 -18.93
C VAL A 168 8.13 7.02 -20.03
N SER A 169 8.09 6.20 -21.09
CA SER A 169 8.94 6.39 -22.26
C SER A 169 8.62 7.67 -23.05
N ASP A 170 7.38 8.15 -22.95
CA ASP A 170 6.94 9.44 -23.49
C ASP A 170 7.02 10.57 -22.44
N GLY A 171 7.59 10.29 -21.26
CA GLY A 171 7.81 11.27 -20.19
C GLY A 171 6.57 11.60 -19.36
N TYR A 172 5.53 10.76 -19.30
CA TYR A 172 4.36 11.05 -18.48
C TYR A 172 3.61 9.83 -17.92
N ILE A 173 2.81 10.06 -16.88
CA ILE A 173 1.82 9.09 -16.35
C ILE A 173 0.47 9.79 -16.27
N THR A 174 -0.60 9.09 -16.66
CA THR A 174 -1.98 9.60 -16.59
C THR A 174 -2.76 8.82 -15.54
N ALA A 175 -3.57 9.51 -14.74
CA ALA A 175 -4.58 8.93 -13.86
C ALA A 175 -5.98 9.38 -14.29
N HIS A 176 -6.88 8.42 -14.45
CA HIS A 176 -8.31 8.63 -14.62
C HIS A 176 -8.99 8.33 -13.29
N LEU A 177 -9.60 9.36 -12.71
CA LEU A 177 -10.35 9.26 -11.47
C LEU A 177 -11.84 9.42 -11.77
N LYS A 178 -12.64 8.49 -11.25
CA LYS A 178 -14.09 8.56 -11.24
C LYS A 178 -14.62 8.39 -9.83
N LEU A 179 -15.46 9.31 -9.41
CA LEU A 179 -16.12 9.36 -8.13
C LEU A 179 -17.63 9.26 -8.35
N LEU A 180 -18.23 8.24 -7.75
CA LEU A 180 -19.68 8.08 -7.65
C LEU A 180 -20.04 8.20 -6.18
N GLY A 181 -20.12 9.45 -5.74
CA GLY A 181 -20.16 9.79 -4.33
C GLY A 181 -21.57 9.82 -3.73
N ARG A 182 -21.64 9.58 -2.42
CA ARG A 182 -22.72 10.07 -1.56
C ARG A 182 -22.32 11.36 -0.84
N GLN A 183 -21.02 11.54 -0.61
CA GLN A 183 -20.39 12.68 0.05
C GLN A 183 -19.14 13.08 -0.73
N THR A 184 -18.82 14.36 -0.74
CA THR A 184 -17.65 14.87 -1.46
C THR A 184 -16.49 15.05 -0.47
N PRO A 185 -15.32 14.42 -0.67
CA PRO A 185 -14.16 14.67 0.18
C PRO A 185 -13.73 16.13 0.08
N LYS A 186 -13.09 16.66 1.12
CA LYS A 186 -12.61 18.05 1.12
C LYS A 186 -11.47 18.25 0.15
N SER A 187 -10.60 17.26 0.04
CA SER A 187 -9.51 17.23 -0.94
C SER A 187 -9.14 15.78 -1.27
N ILE A 188 -8.54 15.59 -2.44
CA ILE A 188 -8.05 14.29 -2.90
C ILE A 188 -6.55 14.39 -3.13
N ILE A 189 -5.79 13.48 -2.53
CA ILE A 189 -4.36 13.33 -2.78
C ILE A 189 -4.17 12.15 -3.72
N ILE A 190 -3.53 12.35 -4.86
CA ILE A 190 -3.22 11.30 -5.83
C ILE A 190 -1.71 11.19 -5.96
N ARG A 191 -1.15 10.01 -5.71
CA ARG A 191 0.29 9.78 -5.80
C ARG A 191 0.71 9.07 -7.10
N PHE A 192 1.73 9.60 -7.75
CA PHE A 192 2.28 9.05 -9.00
C PHE A 192 3.71 8.53 -8.80
N ARG A 193 3.84 7.24 -8.51
CA ARG A 193 5.12 6.62 -8.13
C ARG A 193 5.94 6.20 -9.35
N HIS A 194 6.59 7.16 -10.02
CA HIS A 194 7.44 6.90 -11.20
C HIS A 194 8.41 5.72 -10.97
N PRO A 195 8.59 4.80 -11.94
CA PRO A 195 9.39 3.58 -11.74
C PRO A 195 10.82 3.86 -11.27
N ASN A 196 11.43 4.94 -11.78
CA ASN A 196 12.80 5.36 -11.46
C ASN A 196 12.90 6.50 -10.43
N GLU A 197 11.82 6.78 -9.70
CA GLU A 197 11.77 7.88 -8.69
C GLU A 197 11.99 9.29 -9.29
N SER A 198 11.76 9.47 -10.60
CA SER A 198 11.80 10.77 -11.27
C SER A 198 10.78 11.72 -10.66
N LYS A 199 11.21 12.96 -10.41
CA LYS A 199 10.35 14.01 -9.82
C LYS A 199 9.35 14.53 -10.85
N ILE A 200 8.14 14.83 -10.37
CA ILE A 200 7.12 15.52 -11.17
C ILE A 200 7.62 16.92 -11.52
N LEU A 201 7.65 17.25 -12.81
CA LEU A 201 8.01 18.59 -13.29
C LEU A 201 6.82 19.50 -13.50
N ARG A 202 5.71 18.93 -14.00
CA ARG A 202 4.45 19.62 -14.22
C ARG A 202 3.29 18.65 -14.13
N ALA A 203 2.12 19.17 -13.82
CA ALA A 203 0.87 18.46 -13.86
C ALA A 203 -0.15 19.17 -14.75
N GLU A 204 -1.08 18.40 -15.29
CA GLU A 204 -2.28 18.86 -15.94
C GLU A 204 -3.49 18.23 -15.28
N LEU A 205 -4.56 19.01 -15.12
CA LEU A 205 -5.89 18.56 -14.71
C LEU A 205 -6.85 18.88 -15.85
N ASN A 206 -7.48 17.85 -16.41
CA ASN A 206 -8.40 17.96 -17.55
C ASN A 206 -7.80 18.78 -18.71
N ASN A 207 -6.57 18.47 -19.11
CA ASN A 207 -5.79 19.13 -20.17
C ASN A 207 -5.46 20.62 -19.91
N LYS A 208 -5.54 21.08 -18.66
CA LYS A 208 -5.14 22.43 -18.26
C LYS A 208 -3.98 22.36 -17.27
N SER A 209 -3.06 23.32 -17.36
CA SER A 209 -1.94 23.43 -16.41
C SER A 209 -2.44 23.43 -14.96
N TYR A 210 -1.79 22.64 -14.10
CA TYR A 210 -2.16 22.48 -12.70
C TYR A 210 -0.92 22.60 -11.82
N SER A 211 -0.97 23.48 -10.81
CA SER A 211 0.18 23.83 -9.99
C SER A 211 0.18 23.22 -8.59
N ASN A 212 -0.93 22.62 -8.13
CA ASN A 212 -1.00 22.04 -6.79
C ASN A 212 -0.47 20.59 -6.79
N PHE A 213 0.86 20.46 -6.82
CA PHE A 213 1.56 19.19 -6.71
C PHE A 213 2.83 19.31 -5.86
N ASN A 214 3.26 18.19 -5.26
CA ASN A 214 4.46 18.10 -4.44
C ASN A 214 5.45 17.12 -5.10
N PRO A 215 6.57 17.60 -5.67
CA PRO A 215 7.56 16.74 -6.32
C PRO A 215 8.24 15.74 -5.39
N GLU A 216 8.50 16.10 -4.12
CA GLU A 216 9.19 15.23 -3.16
C GLU A 216 8.29 14.09 -2.68
N LYS A 217 6.99 14.36 -2.54
CA LYS A 217 5.99 13.36 -2.14
C LYS A 217 5.38 12.63 -3.33
N GLU A 218 5.61 13.11 -4.55
CA GLU A 218 5.01 12.62 -5.79
C GLU A 218 3.48 12.77 -5.80
N TRP A 219 2.96 13.82 -5.15
CA TRP A 219 1.52 14.04 -4.97
C TRP A 219 0.98 15.08 -5.94
N VAL A 220 -0.23 14.87 -6.45
CA VAL A 220 -1.11 15.91 -6.98
C VAL A 220 -2.27 16.05 -6.00
N ILE A 221 -2.57 17.28 -5.60
CA ILE A 221 -3.58 17.58 -4.57
C ILE A 221 -4.73 18.29 -5.26
N LEU A 222 -5.91 17.67 -5.27
CA LEU A 222 -7.12 18.24 -5.87
C LEU A 222 -7.94 18.95 -4.79
N ASP A 223 -8.00 20.28 -4.85
CA ASP A 223 -8.82 21.11 -3.94
C ASP A 223 -10.29 21.21 -4.39
N GLN A 224 -10.54 20.98 -5.67
CA GLN A 224 -11.88 20.97 -6.26
C GLN A 224 -12.17 19.58 -6.79
N VAL A 225 -13.16 18.93 -6.19
CA VAL A 225 -13.53 17.57 -6.51
C VAL A 225 -14.60 17.58 -7.60
N SER A 226 -14.30 16.94 -8.73
CA SER A 226 -15.26 16.65 -9.80
C SER A 226 -15.56 15.15 -9.86
N ASN A 227 -16.73 14.79 -10.39
CA ASN A 227 -17.11 13.37 -10.54
C ASN A 227 -16.13 12.60 -11.41
N GLU A 228 -15.55 13.25 -12.42
CA GLU A 228 -14.50 12.68 -13.26
C GLU A 228 -13.36 13.67 -13.38
N SER A 229 -12.12 13.18 -13.27
CA SER A 229 -10.90 13.97 -13.42
C SER A 229 -9.86 13.15 -14.19
N ILE A 230 -9.18 13.80 -15.13
CA ILE A 230 -7.99 13.25 -15.79
C ILE A 230 -6.80 14.07 -15.32
N ILE A 231 -5.88 13.40 -14.63
CA ILE A 231 -4.66 14.01 -14.09
C ILE A 231 -3.50 13.44 -14.87
N LYS A 232 -2.66 14.31 -15.44
CA LYS A 232 -1.49 13.90 -16.19
C LYS A 232 -0.26 14.57 -15.59
N VAL A 233 0.73 13.78 -15.19
CA VAL A 233 1.99 14.26 -14.63
C VAL A 233 3.13 13.95 -15.57
N PHE A 234 4.08 14.89 -15.68
CA PHE A 234 5.19 14.79 -16.62
C PHE A 234 6.53 14.79 -15.90
N TYR A 235 7.48 14.10 -16.51
CA TYR A 235 8.83 13.81 -16.03
C TYR A 235 9.86 14.23 -17.09
N GLN A 236 11.15 14.20 -16.73
CA GLN A 236 12.26 14.32 -17.69
C GLN A 236 12.50 13.00 -18.41
#